data_AF-A0A354K4N7-F1
#
_entry.id   AF-A0A354K4N7-F1
#
_cell.length_a   1.000
_cell.length_b   1.000
_cell.length_c   1.000
_cell.angle_alpha   90.00
_cell.angle_beta   90.00
_cell.angle_gamma   90.00
#
_symmetry.space_group_name_H-M   'P 1'
#
loop_
_entity.id
_entity.type
_entity.pdbx_description
1 polymer ?
#
loop_
_entity_poly.entity_id
_entity_poly.type
_entity_poly.pdbx_seq_one_letter_code
_entity_poly.pdbx_strand_id
1 'polypeptide(L)'
;MNRVFIRFLLLAAEQKAQLFLYGIDKLPEICYNIICCLQHNHYNGGNTSMKKHLKTIAALTASLTVLSTAAAFGGITASAATTGDVTLGNVTYTVYSAYAVVKSCNKNAVNETIRETVSGKPVIRIQPSAFKDCSKLKKVKLPASLKTIYNNAFKNCTKLTEIVIPYQVSSVSNYAFSGCTNLRWVTVDNPDMHLNSAAFPNTCFIFWNAYGLGEAELCELSISAGSHSLYVYSFGDTNNDGENDVVDAQDILHYYVESLSGNVNETEFESRYMKAAADLNRDGSVGPEDSQTALAYYSEVMCGNDVGTPMEFAHNFNS
;
A
#
# COMPACT_ATOMS: atom_id res chain seq x y z
N MET A 1 29.08 13.50 2.34
CA MET A 1 28.31 13.38 1.08
C MET A 1 26.93 12.85 1.47
N ASN A 2 25.88 13.66 1.30
CA ASN A 2 24.59 13.47 1.98
C ASN A 2 23.92 12.15 1.55
N ARG A 3 23.47 11.33 2.51
CA ARG A 3 22.83 10.01 2.25
C ARG A 3 21.60 10.13 1.34
N VAL A 4 20.93 11.29 1.38
CA VAL A 4 19.84 11.68 0.48
C VAL A 4 20.30 11.79 -0.98
N PHE A 5 21.50 12.33 -1.23
CA PHE A 5 22.04 12.52 -2.58
C PHE A 5 22.50 11.19 -3.21
N ILE A 6 22.96 10.24 -2.38
CA ILE A 6 23.34 8.89 -2.80
C ILE A 6 22.08 8.05 -3.10
N ARG A 7 21.01 8.16 -2.30
CA ARG A 7 19.70 7.55 -2.60
C ARG A 7 19.03 8.17 -3.83
N PHE A 8 19.15 9.48 -4.04
CA PHE A 8 18.66 10.14 -5.26
C PHE A 8 19.39 9.66 -6.52
N LEU A 9 20.70 9.42 -6.43
CA LEU A 9 21.50 8.84 -7.52
C LEU A 9 21.19 7.35 -7.76
N LEU A 10 20.85 6.58 -6.72
CA LEU A 10 20.43 5.18 -6.82
C LEU A 10 19.00 5.04 -7.39
N LEU A 11 18.03 5.84 -6.95
CA LEU A 11 16.68 5.88 -7.52
C LEU A 11 16.67 6.41 -8.95
N ALA A 12 17.50 7.42 -9.26
CA ALA A 12 17.67 7.91 -10.63
C ALA A 12 18.41 6.90 -11.53
N ALA A 13 19.22 6.00 -10.97
CA ALA A 13 19.88 4.91 -11.69
C ALA A 13 18.94 3.71 -11.91
N GLU A 14 18.06 3.38 -10.95
CA GLU A 14 17.05 2.31 -11.09
C GLU A 14 15.90 2.71 -12.03
N GLN A 15 15.43 3.96 -12.01
CA GLN A 15 14.50 4.48 -13.01
C GLN A 15 15.13 4.56 -14.41
N LYS A 16 16.44 4.78 -14.51
CA LYS A 16 17.19 4.67 -15.77
C LYS A 16 17.24 3.25 -16.34
N ALA A 17 17.23 2.21 -15.51
CA ALA A 17 17.29 0.82 -15.98
C ALA A 17 15.98 0.36 -16.65
N GLN A 18 14.85 1.03 -16.40
CA GLN A 18 13.59 0.82 -17.13
C GLN A 18 13.40 1.83 -18.28
N LEU A 19 13.95 3.04 -18.19
CA LEU A 19 13.84 4.06 -19.25
C LEU A 19 14.92 4.01 -20.35
N PHE A 20 16.05 3.32 -20.17
CA PHE A 20 17.06 3.14 -21.25
C PHE A 20 16.59 2.18 -22.37
N LEU A 21 15.48 1.46 -22.17
CA LEU A 21 14.81 0.67 -23.20
C LEU A 21 13.71 1.45 -23.96
N TYR A 22 13.34 2.67 -23.52
CA TYR A 22 12.21 3.41 -24.09
C TYR A 22 12.46 4.89 -24.41
N GLY A 23 13.61 5.45 -24.06
CA GLY A 23 14.22 6.56 -24.80
C GLY A 23 13.48 7.90 -24.97
N ILE A 24 12.47 8.29 -24.16
CA ILE A 24 11.95 9.69 -24.10
C ILE A 24 11.46 10.08 -22.69
N ASP A 25 11.88 11.28 -22.25
CA ASP A 25 11.65 11.95 -20.97
C ASP A 25 10.41 12.89 -20.95
N LYS A 26 9.55 12.72 -19.93
CA LYS A 26 8.57 13.65 -19.27
C LYS A 26 7.36 14.23 -20.02
N LEU A 27 6.13 13.98 -19.50
CA LEU A 27 4.96 14.89 -19.32
C LEU A 27 3.72 14.01 -18.99
N PRO A 28 3.25 13.87 -17.72
CA PRO A 28 2.51 14.96 -17.08
C PRO A 28 2.59 14.94 -15.53
N GLU A 29 3.63 15.54 -14.94
CA GLU A 29 3.51 16.17 -13.60
C GLU A 29 4.53 17.32 -13.39
N ILE A 30 4.79 17.98 -14.52
CA ILE A 30 5.18 19.39 -14.60
C ILE A 30 4.07 20.30 -14.03
N CYS A 31 2.87 19.78 -13.77
CA CYS A 31 1.74 20.53 -13.23
C CYS A 31 1.79 20.76 -11.71
N TYR A 32 2.48 19.93 -10.92
CA TYR A 32 2.45 20.05 -9.45
C TYR A 32 3.60 20.90 -8.87
N ASN A 33 4.86 20.72 -9.33
CA ASN A 33 6.00 21.48 -8.79
C ASN A 33 6.14 22.94 -9.30
N ILE A 34 5.45 23.31 -10.38
CA ILE A 34 5.32 24.73 -10.78
C ILE A 34 4.48 25.51 -9.76
N ILE A 35 3.58 24.83 -9.02
CA ILE A 35 2.75 25.42 -7.97
C ILE A 35 3.59 25.63 -6.68
N CYS A 36 4.48 24.69 -6.33
CA CYS A 36 5.40 24.84 -5.17
C CYS A 36 6.47 25.92 -5.38
N CYS A 37 6.99 26.11 -6.59
CA CYS A 37 7.95 27.17 -6.90
C CYS A 37 7.37 28.59 -6.80
N LEU A 38 6.04 28.76 -6.88
CA LEU A 38 5.39 30.08 -6.81
C LEU A 38 5.08 30.55 -5.39
N GLN A 39 5.11 29.66 -4.37
CA GLN A 39 4.71 30.00 -3.00
C GLN A 39 5.87 30.31 -2.04
N HIS A 40 7.15 30.14 -2.40
CA HIS A 40 8.23 30.24 -1.40
C HIS A 40 9.52 31.02 -1.73
N ASN A 41 9.68 31.75 -2.85
CA ASN A 41 10.89 32.58 -3.00
C ASN A 41 10.68 33.93 -3.71
N HIS A 42 10.86 35.00 -2.95
CA HIS A 42 11.24 36.33 -3.44
C HIS A 42 12.50 36.25 -4.30
N TYR A 43 12.46 36.48 -5.61
CA TYR A 43 13.68 36.89 -6.34
C TYR A 43 13.33 37.68 -7.61
N ASN A 44 13.70 38.96 -7.59
CA ASN A 44 13.72 39.85 -8.75
C ASN A 44 14.87 39.48 -9.69
N GLY A 45 14.64 39.58 -11.01
CA GLY A 45 15.70 39.73 -12.01
C GLY A 45 15.68 38.72 -13.16
N GLY A 46 15.49 39.22 -14.38
CA GLY A 46 15.36 38.42 -15.59
C GLY A 46 16.64 37.71 -16.05
N ASN A 47 16.48 36.55 -16.69
CA ASN A 47 17.57 35.88 -17.38
C ASN A 47 17.08 35.19 -18.67
N THR A 48 17.67 35.57 -19.80
CA THR A 48 17.38 35.16 -21.19
C THR A 48 17.63 33.67 -21.48
N SER A 49 18.20 32.92 -20.54
CA SER A 49 18.47 31.48 -20.64
C SER A 49 17.20 30.60 -20.63
N MET A 50 16.15 31.01 -19.93
CA MET A 50 14.92 30.21 -19.73
C MET A 50 14.00 30.18 -20.97
N LYS A 51 13.97 31.26 -21.76
CA LYS A 51 13.20 31.33 -23.02
C LYS A 51 13.75 30.43 -24.12
N LYS A 52 15.03 30.07 -24.07
CA LYS A 52 15.69 29.18 -25.04
C LYS A 52 15.33 27.71 -24.81
N HIS A 53 15.12 27.32 -23.55
CA HIS A 53 14.73 25.96 -23.15
C HIS A 53 13.25 25.66 -23.42
N LEU A 54 12.35 26.66 -23.32
CA LEU A 54 10.92 26.50 -23.64
C LEU A 54 10.65 26.19 -25.12
N LYS A 55 11.44 26.74 -26.05
CA LYS A 55 11.26 26.50 -27.50
C LYS A 55 11.65 25.08 -27.92
N THR A 56 12.59 24.47 -27.22
CA THR A 56 13.07 23.11 -27.51
C THR A 56 12.08 22.04 -27.00
N ILE A 57 11.39 22.33 -25.89
CA ILE A 57 10.35 21.47 -25.30
C ILE A 57 9.10 21.41 -26.18
N ALA A 58 8.70 22.53 -26.81
CA ALA A 58 7.53 22.59 -27.70
C ALA A 58 7.71 21.81 -29.03
N ALA A 59 8.95 21.53 -29.44
CA ALA A 59 9.23 20.77 -30.65
C ALA A 59 9.17 19.24 -30.43
N LEU A 60 9.48 18.76 -29.22
CA LEU A 60 9.42 17.33 -28.87
C LEU A 60 7.98 16.81 -28.74
N THR A 61 7.05 17.65 -28.29
CA THR A 61 5.63 17.26 -28.10
C THR A 61 4.90 17.02 -29.42
N ALA A 62 5.39 17.56 -30.55
CA ALA A 62 4.78 17.40 -31.87
C ALA A 62 5.10 16.06 -32.55
N SER A 63 6.13 15.33 -32.10
CA SER A 63 6.57 14.06 -32.70
C SER A 63 6.04 12.81 -31.98
N LEU A 64 5.47 12.97 -30.78
CA LEU A 64 4.97 11.88 -29.94
C LEU A 64 3.55 11.42 -30.29
N THR A 65 2.83 12.18 -31.13
CA THR A 65 1.45 11.91 -31.57
C THR A 65 1.32 10.75 -32.56
N VAL A 66 2.44 10.14 -32.98
CA VAL A 66 2.46 9.05 -33.99
C VAL A 66 2.50 7.64 -33.35
N LEU A 67 2.74 7.49 -32.04
CA LEU A 67 2.91 6.17 -31.38
C LEU A 67 1.74 5.71 -30.49
N SER A 68 0.58 6.36 -30.53
CA SER A 68 -0.53 6.08 -29.62
C SER A 68 -1.42 4.88 -29.99
N THR A 69 -1.01 3.98 -30.89
CA THR A 69 -1.87 2.87 -31.35
C THR A 69 -1.55 1.47 -30.82
N ALA A 70 -0.59 1.24 -29.90
CA ALA A 70 -0.32 -0.15 -29.50
C ALA A 70 0.17 -0.48 -28.07
N ALA A 71 0.40 0.47 -27.16
CA ALA A 71 0.98 0.13 -25.84
C ALA A 71 0.23 0.76 -24.67
N ALA A 72 -1.06 0.44 -24.55
CA ALA A 72 -1.87 0.73 -23.37
C ALA A 72 -2.47 -0.56 -22.84
N PHE A 73 -1.69 -1.43 -22.22
CA PHE A 73 -2.17 -2.47 -21.30
C PHE A 73 -0.98 -2.98 -20.47
N GLY A 74 -0.89 -2.57 -19.21
CA GLY A 74 -0.05 -3.24 -18.20
C GLY A 74 -0.66 -4.58 -17.81
N GLY A 75 -0.90 -5.44 -18.80
CA GLY A 75 -1.11 -6.86 -18.60
C GLY A 75 0.26 -7.51 -18.44
N ILE A 76 0.41 -8.36 -17.44
CA ILE A 76 1.34 -9.48 -17.60
C ILE A 76 0.78 -10.27 -18.79
N THR A 77 1.36 -10.09 -19.98
CA THR A 77 1.14 -10.95 -21.14
C THR A 77 2.31 -11.89 -21.32
N ALA A 78 2.79 -12.47 -20.22
CA ALA A 78 3.06 -13.89 -20.29
C ALA A 78 1.66 -14.53 -20.25
N SER A 79 1.17 -15.02 -21.38
CA SER A 79 0.09 -16.02 -21.38
C SER A 79 0.65 -17.24 -20.66
N ALA A 80 0.66 -17.19 -19.33
CA ALA A 80 0.97 -18.34 -18.52
C ALA A 80 -0.14 -19.33 -18.83
N ALA A 81 0.22 -20.51 -19.33
CA ALA A 81 -0.75 -21.57 -19.52
C ALA A 81 -1.50 -21.78 -18.20
N THR A 82 -2.83 -21.69 -18.24
CA THR A 82 -3.64 -22.01 -17.08
C THR A 82 -3.48 -23.49 -16.78
N THR A 83 -3.21 -23.82 -15.52
CA THR A 83 -3.19 -25.20 -15.04
C THR A 83 -4.58 -25.65 -14.57
N GLY A 84 -5.56 -24.74 -14.59
CA GLY A 84 -6.95 -24.99 -14.22
C GLY A 84 -7.43 -24.13 -13.05
N ASP A 85 -8.73 -24.23 -12.77
CA ASP A 85 -9.34 -23.60 -11.60
C ASP A 85 -9.32 -24.56 -10.40
N VAL A 86 -9.02 -24.03 -9.22
CA VAL A 86 -9.02 -24.76 -7.95
C VAL A 86 -9.95 -24.03 -6.99
N THR A 87 -10.90 -24.74 -6.39
CA THR A 87 -11.79 -24.16 -5.36
C THR A 87 -11.36 -24.64 -3.99
N LEU A 88 -11.08 -23.71 -3.08
CA LEU A 88 -10.70 -23.99 -1.69
C LEU A 88 -11.67 -23.26 -0.76
N GLY A 89 -12.53 -24.01 -0.07
CA GLY A 89 -13.60 -23.42 0.73
C GLY A 89 -14.58 -22.63 -0.14
N ASN A 90 -14.75 -21.34 0.19
CA ASN A 90 -15.65 -20.45 -0.55
C ASN A 90 -14.99 -19.73 -1.73
N VAL A 91 -13.68 -19.89 -1.93
CA VAL A 91 -12.92 -19.11 -2.93
C VAL A 91 -12.44 -20.00 -4.06
N THR A 92 -12.70 -19.58 -5.29
CA THR A 92 -12.21 -20.19 -6.52
C THR A 92 -11.03 -19.40 -7.04
N TYR A 93 -9.96 -20.12 -7.38
CA TYR A 93 -8.71 -19.58 -7.89
C TYR A 93 -8.49 -20.07 -9.31
N THR A 94 -7.95 -19.22 -10.18
CA THR A 94 -7.31 -19.68 -11.42
C THR A 94 -5.82 -19.81 -11.17
N VAL A 95 -5.28 -20.99 -11.42
CA VAL A 95 -3.85 -21.28 -11.22
C VAL A 95 -3.15 -21.21 -12.57
N TYR A 96 -2.06 -20.44 -12.59
CA TYR A 96 -1.17 -20.30 -13.73
C TYR A 96 0.17 -20.97 -13.41
N SER A 97 1.02 -21.16 -14.42
CA SER A 97 2.33 -21.81 -14.24
C SER A 97 3.24 -21.14 -13.19
N ALA A 98 3.10 -19.83 -12.96
CA ALA A 98 3.94 -19.06 -12.03
C ALA A 98 3.20 -18.51 -10.80
N TYR A 99 1.88 -18.33 -10.86
CA TYR A 99 1.11 -17.65 -9.81
C TYR A 99 -0.34 -18.14 -9.80
N ALA A 100 -1.10 -17.76 -8.78
CA ALA A 100 -2.54 -17.95 -8.72
C ALA A 100 -3.26 -16.60 -8.59
N VAL A 101 -4.52 -16.56 -8.99
CA VAL A 101 -5.38 -15.38 -8.84
C VAL A 101 -6.72 -15.80 -8.26
N VAL A 102 -7.33 -14.92 -7.48
CA VAL A 102 -8.69 -15.14 -6.99
C VAL A 102 -9.67 -14.82 -8.10
N LYS A 103 -10.40 -15.84 -8.57
CA LYS A 103 -11.36 -15.73 -9.66
C LYS A 103 -12.75 -15.36 -9.18
N SER A 104 -13.23 -16.04 -8.15
CA SER A 104 -14.56 -15.80 -7.60
C SER A 104 -14.70 -16.26 -6.16
N CYS A 105 -15.72 -15.74 -5.48
CA CYS A 105 -16.11 -16.16 -4.14
C CYS A 105 -17.60 -16.52 -4.08
N ASN A 106 -17.92 -17.55 -3.29
CA ASN A 106 -19.26 -17.92 -2.90
C ASN A 106 -19.96 -16.74 -2.19
N LYS A 107 -21.21 -16.46 -2.57
CA LYS A 107 -21.99 -15.34 -2.01
C LYS A 107 -22.41 -15.55 -0.56
N ASN A 108 -22.32 -16.79 -0.07
CA ASN A 108 -22.59 -17.13 1.32
C ASN A 108 -21.37 -17.00 2.25
N ALA A 109 -20.19 -16.68 1.72
CA ALA A 109 -19.00 -16.41 2.51
C ALA A 109 -19.27 -15.36 3.59
N VAL A 110 -18.82 -15.63 4.82
CA VAL A 110 -18.98 -14.72 5.97
C VAL A 110 -17.64 -14.16 6.41
N ASN A 111 -16.65 -15.02 6.62
CA ASN A 111 -15.27 -14.63 6.91
C ASN A 111 -14.36 -15.46 6.03
N GLU A 112 -13.41 -14.82 5.35
CA GLU A 112 -12.50 -15.53 4.46
C GLU A 112 -11.05 -15.18 4.77
N THR A 113 -10.19 -16.18 4.65
CA THR A 113 -8.73 -15.99 4.60
C THR A 113 -8.28 -16.49 3.25
N ILE A 114 -7.88 -15.56 2.39
CA ILE A 114 -7.37 -15.89 1.08
C ILE A 114 -6.01 -16.57 1.27
N ARG A 115 -5.82 -17.72 0.63
CA ARG A 115 -4.57 -18.49 0.73
C ARG A 115 -3.38 -17.67 0.23
N GLU A 116 -2.26 -17.79 0.93
CA GLU A 116 -0.96 -17.28 0.46
C GLU A 116 -0.50 -17.99 -0.82
N THR A 117 -0.70 -19.31 -0.86
CA THR A 117 -0.35 -20.14 -2.03
C THR A 117 -1.46 -21.11 -2.42
N VAL A 118 -1.57 -21.39 -3.71
CA VAL A 118 -2.46 -22.42 -4.29
C VAL A 118 -1.64 -23.26 -5.25
N SER A 119 -1.59 -24.58 -5.03
CA SER A 119 -0.75 -25.51 -5.80
C SER A 119 0.73 -25.09 -5.86
N GLY A 120 1.26 -24.57 -4.73
CA GLY A 120 2.63 -24.07 -4.63
C GLY A 120 2.89 -22.75 -5.37
N LYS A 121 1.84 -22.05 -5.83
CA LYS A 121 1.95 -20.76 -6.53
C LYS A 121 1.42 -19.62 -5.67
N PRO A 122 2.11 -18.47 -5.58
CA PRO A 122 1.66 -17.33 -4.77
C PRO A 122 0.39 -16.71 -5.34
N VAL A 123 -0.51 -16.24 -4.47
CA VAL A 123 -1.74 -15.55 -4.87
C VAL A 123 -1.47 -14.06 -5.01
N ILE A 124 -1.32 -13.59 -6.25
CA ILE A 124 -0.85 -12.22 -6.51
C ILE A 124 -1.95 -11.23 -6.87
N ARG A 125 -3.16 -11.69 -7.24
CA ARG A 125 -4.23 -10.82 -7.76
C ARG A 125 -5.63 -11.25 -7.34
N ILE A 126 -6.51 -10.26 -7.18
CA ILE A 126 -7.96 -10.47 -7.10
C ILE A 126 -8.60 -9.99 -8.38
N GLN A 127 -9.21 -10.90 -9.14
CA GLN A 127 -9.81 -10.60 -10.44
C GLN A 127 -10.98 -9.62 -10.35
N PRO A 128 -11.34 -8.97 -11.48
CA PRO A 128 -12.52 -8.12 -11.53
C PRO A 128 -13.76 -8.85 -11.02
N SER A 129 -14.50 -8.21 -10.12
CA SER A 129 -15.74 -8.75 -9.55
C SER A 129 -15.65 -10.08 -8.79
N ALA A 130 -14.46 -10.53 -8.37
CA ALA A 130 -14.30 -11.83 -7.72
C ALA A 130 -15.20 -12.02 -6.48
N PHE A 131 -15.29 -11.00 -5.63
CA PHE A 131 -16.15 -10.94 -4.43
C PHE A 131 -17.38 -10.05 -4.63
N LYS A 132 -17.73 -9.67 -5.87
CA LYS A 132 -18.88 -8.82 -6.13
C LYS A 132 -20.16 -9.44 -5.55
N ASP A 133 -20.98 -8.65 -4.85
CA ASP A 133 -22.24 -9.07 -4.22
C ASP A 133 -22.09 -10.13 -3.12
N CYS A 134 -20.88 -10.33 -2.55
CA CYS A 134 -20.69 -11.12 -1.33
C CYS A 134 -21.22 -10.35 -0.10
N SER A 135 -22.52 -10.08 -0.06
CA SER A 135 -23.21 -9.25 0.93
C SER A 135 -23.18 -9.80 2.36
N LYS A 136 -22.78 -11.06 2.55
CA LYS A 136 -22.58 -11.67 3.86
C LYS A 136 -21.15 -11.56 4.39
N LEU A 137 -20.18 -11.20 3.55
CA LEU A 137 -18.77 -11.11 3.89
C LEU A 137 -18.56 -9.98 4.88
N LYS A 138 -18.06 -10.31 6.07
CA LYS A 138 -17.76 -9.39 7.17
C LYS A 138 -16.27 -9.05 7.25
N LYS A 139 -15.42 -10.06 7.08
CA LYS A 139 -13.96 -9.94 7.13
C LYS A 139 -13.32 -10.74 6.00
N VAL A 140 -12.24 -10.21 5.44
CA VAL A 140 -11.38 -10.92 4.49
C VAL A 140 -9.92 -10.63 4.80
N LYS A 141 -9.12 -11.66 5.06
CA LYS A 141 -7.67 -11.56 5.17
C LYS A 141 -7.05 -11.76 3.79
N LEU A 142 -6.33 -10.75 3.31
CA LEU A 142 -5.63 -10.75 2.03
C LEU A 142 -4.24 -11.38 2.19
N PRO A 143 -3.70 -12.04 1.14
CA PRO A 143 -2.40 -12.67 1.26
C PRO A 143 -1.27 -11.63 1.18
N ALA A 144 -0.19 -11.83 1.91
CA ALA A 144 0.97 -10.92 1.93
C ALA A 144 1.64 -10.77 0.54
N SER A 145 1.49 -11.79 -0.31
CA SER A 145 2.00 -11.79 -1.69
C SER A 145 1.13 -11.01 -2.70
N LEU A 146 -0.03 -10.48 -2.27
CA LEU A 146 -0.97 -9.79 -3.16
C LEU A 146 -0.36 -8.50 -3.74
N LYS A 147 -0.52 -8.31 -5.04
CA LYS A 147 0.00 -7.16 -5.79
C LYS A 147 -1.09 -6.22 -6.29
N THR A 148 -2.25 -6.75 -6.65
CA THR A 148 -3.29 -5.95 -7.33
C THR A 148 -4.71 -6.40 -6.98
N ILE A 149 -5.58 -5.41 -6.74
CA ILE A 149 -7.03 -5.58 -6.57
C ILE A 149 -7.74 -4.90 -7.75
N TYR A 150 -8.42 -5.70 -8.58
CA TYR A 150 -9.03 -5.19 -9.81
C TYR A 150 -10.43 -4.57 -9.61
N ASN A 151 -10.93 -3.95 -10.68
CA ASN A 151 -12.19 -3.21 -10.71
C ASN A 151 -13.36 -4.03 -10.15
N ASN A 152 -14.16 -3.41 -9.29
CA ASN A 152 -15.33 -4.01 -8.65
C ASN A 152 -15.05 -5.29 -7.84
N ALA A 153 -13.79 -5.61 -7.50
CA ALA A 153 -13.41 -6.86 -6.83
C ALA A 153 -14.31 -7.18 -5.63
N PHE A 154 -14.61 -6.20 -4.78
CA PHE A 154 -15.46 -6.31 -3.58
C PHE A 154 -16.75 -5.51 -3.69
N LYS A 155 -17.20 -5.17 -4.91
CA LYS A 155 -18.41 -4.35 -5.09
C LYS A 155 -19.61 -4.96 -4.36
N ASN A 156 -20.38 -4.14 -3.64
CA ASN A 156 -21.56 -4.53 -2.86
C ASN A 156 -21.30 -5.58 -1.76
N CYS A 157 -20.09 -5.67 -1.19
CA CYS A 157 -19.84 -6.40 0.05
C CYS A 157 -20.38 -5.60 1.25
N THR A 158 -21.71 -5.51 1.37
CA THR A 158 -22.37 -4.58 2.29
C THR A 158 -22.12 -4.84 3.77
N LYS A 159 -21.66 -6.04 4.17
CA LYS A 159 -21.29 -6.35 5.56
C LYS A 159 -19.80 -6.24 5.86
N LEU A 160 -18.95 -5.95 4.87
CA LEU A 160 -17.52 -5.81 5.07
C LEU A 160 -17.30 -4.53 5.88
N THR A 161 -16.73 -4.67 7.08
CA THR A 161 -16.55 -3.54 8.01
C THR A 161 -15.14 -2.96 7.97
N GLU A 162 -14.17 -3.80 7.64
CA GLU A 162 -12.75 -3.48 7.65
C GLU A 162 -12.02 -4.25 6.55
N ILE A 163 -10.91 -3.67 6.07
CA ILE A 163 -9.95 -4.39 5.24
C ILE A 163 -8.53 -3.85 5.45
N VAL A 164 -7.57 -4.78 5.48
CA VAL A 164 -6.13 -4.46 5.45
C VAL A 164 -5.65 -4.68 4.02
N ILE A 165 -5.02 -3.67 3.43
CA ILE A 165 -4.38 -3.70 2.11
C ILE A 165 -2.88 -3.98 2.32
N PRO A 166 -2.41 -5.19 2.00
CA PRO A 166 -1.04 -5.61 2.32
C PRO A 166 0.03 -4.76 1.63
N TYR A 167 1.20 -4.71 2.26
CA TYR A 167 2.36 -3.91 1.82
C TYR A 167 2.75 -4.10 0.35
N GLN A 168 2.58 -5.30 -0.21
CA GLN A 168 2.98 -5.60 -1.57
C GLN A 168 1.97 -5.12 -2.63
N VAL A 169 0.80 -4.61 -2.21
CA VAL A 169 -0.22 -4.08 -3.11
C VAL A 169 0.19 -2.70 -3.58
N SER A 170 0.43 -2.56 -4.88
CA SER A 170 0.77 -1.28 -5.51
C SER A 170 -0.43 -0.61 -6.18
N SER A 171 -1.54 -1.33 -6.35
CA SER A 171 -2.71 -0.81 -7.07
C SER A 171 -4.03 -1.42 -6.62
N VAL A 172 -4.97 -0.52 -6.33
CA VAL A 172 -6.40 -0.80 -6.15
C VAL A 172 -7.17 -0.07 -7.25
N SER A 173 -7.86 -0.83 -8.10
CA SER A 173 -8.56 -0.27 -9.25
C SER A 173 -9.86 0.45 -8.88
N ASN A 174 -10.39 1.24 -9.82
CA ASN A 174 -11.66 1.95 -9.68
C ASN A 174 -12.79 1.05 -9.19
N TYR A 175 -13.60 1.58 -8.28
CA TYR A 175 -14.80 0.95 -7.76
C TYR A 175 -14.58 -0.41 -7.09
N ALA A 176 -13.33 -0.77 -6.74
CA ALA A 176 -13.01 -2.04 -6.08
C ALA A 176 -13.92 -2.29 -4.85
N PHE A 177 -14.22 -1.25 -4.07
CA PHE A 177 -15.06 -1.31 -2.87
C PHE A 177 -16.38 -0.53 -3.01
N SER A 178 -16.81 -0.26 -4.24
CA SER A 178 -18.09 0.43 -4.48
C SER A 178 -19.26 -0.30 -3.85
N GLY A 179 -20.12 0.41 -3.12
CA GLY A 179 -21.28 -0.19 -2.45
C GLY A 179 -20.96 -1.03 -1.19
N CYS A 180 -19.72 -1.01 -0.69
CA CYS A 180 -19.40 -1.52 0.64
C CYS A 180 -19.86 -0.51 1.70
N THR A 181 -21.15 -0.49 1.99
CA THR A 181 -21.77 0.58 2.81
C THR A 181 -21.40 0.56 4.28
N ASN A 182 -20.94 -0.58 4.80
CA ASN A 182 -20.47 -0.69 6.19
C ASN A 182 -18.93 -0.67 6.31
N LEU A 183 -18.21 -0.51 5.19
CA LEU A 183 -16.74 -0.46 5.22
C LEU A 183 -16.32 0.86 5.86
N ARG A 184 -15.94 0.76 7.13
CA ARG A 184 -15.59 1.91 7.96
C ARG A 184 -14.08 2.10 8.05
N TRP A 185 -13.33 1.01 8.05
CA TRP A 185 -11.90 1.02 8.36
C TRP A 185 -11.10 0.41 7.21
N VAL A 186 -10.13 1.15 6.69
CA VAL A 186 -9.17 0.65 5.70
C VAL A 186 -7.78 0.87 6.26
N THR A 187 -7.00 -0.20 6.40
CA THR A 187 -5.58 -0.10 6.72
C THR A 187 -4.78 -0.29 5.43
N VAL A 188 -3.80 0.57 5.19
CA VAL A 188 -2.88 0.51 4.06
C VAL A 188 -1.47 0.37 4.60
N ASP A 189 -0.85 -0.77 4.36
CA ASP A 189 0.50 -1.03 4.88
C ASP A 189 1.58 -0.50 3.93
N ASN A 190 1.25 -0.31 2.65
CA ASN A 190 2.19 0.17 1.65
C ASN A 190 2.26 1.71 1.67
N PRO A 191 3.38 2.32 2.11
CA PRO A 191 3.54 3.78 2.10
C PRO A 191 3.50 4.35 0.68
N ASP A 192 3.98 3.59 -0.30
CA ASP A 192 4.13 4.04 -1.70
C ASP A 192 2.87 3.82 -2.55
N MET A 193 1.78 3.30 -1.98
CA MET A 193 0.56 3.09 -2.76
C MET A 193 -0.09 4.45 -3.08
N HIS A 194 -0.59 4.63 -4.29
CA HIS A 194 -1.45 5.78 -4.56
C HIS A 194 -2.91 5.36 -4.41
N LEU A 195 -3.62 5.95 -3.44
CA LEU A 195 -5.05 5.70 -3.29
C LEU A 195 -5.79 6.41 -4.41
N ASN A 196 -6.58 5.62 -5.12
CA ASN A 196 -7.57 6.15 -6.02
C ASN A 196 -8.86 6.37 -5.24
N SER A 197 -9.30 7.62 -5.09
CA SER A 197 -10.55 7.94 -4.37
C SER A 197 -11.78 7.22 -4.95
N ALA A 198 -11.77 6.85 -6.24
CA ALA A 198 -12.83 6.06 -6.85
C ALA A 198 -12.81 4.57 -6.44
N ALA A 199 -11.70 4.06 -5.90
CA ALA A 199 -11.63 2.70 -5.36
C ALA A 199 -12.52 2.53 -4.12
N PHE A 200 -12.58 3.57 -3.28
CA PHE A 200 -13.37 3.65 -2.06
C PHE A 200 -14.37 4.81 -2.17
N PRO A 201 -15.45 4.70 -2.97
CA PRO A 201 -16.36 5.83 -3.18
C PRO A 201 -17.22 6.18 -1.94
N ASN A 202 -17.19 5.34 -0.89
CA ASN A 202 -17.87 5.60 0.37
C ASN A 202 -16.87 6.13 1.41
N THR A 203 -17.23 7.14 2.18
CA THR A 203 -16.38 7.68 3.25
C THR A 203 -16.00 6.59 4.25
N CYS A 204 -14.73 6.57 4.61
CA CYS A 204 -14.13 5.63 5.57
C CYS A 204 -12.95 6.33 6.25
N PHE A 205 -12.50 5.71 7.33
CA PHE A 205 -11.28 6.04 8.04
C PHE A 205 -10.15 5.20 7.45
N ILE A 206 -9.08 5.87 7.04
CA ILE A 206 -7.92 5.23 6.43
C ILE A 206 -6.75 5.35 7.40
N PHE A 207 -6.22 4.22 7.85
CA PHE A 207 -4.96 4.14 8.57
C PHE A 207 -3.87 3.81 7.57
N TRP A 208 -2.92 4.71 7.41
CA TRP A 208 -1.91 4.63 6.38
C TRP A 208 -0.53 4.56 7.03
N ASN A 209 0.21 3.50 6.72
CA ASN A 209 1.61 3.43 7.12
C ASN A 209 2.42 4.51 6.39
N ALA A 210 2.91 5.53 7.09
CA ALA A 210 3.77 6.55 6.49
C ALA A 210 5.25 6.35 6.78
N TYR A 211 5.65 5.12 7.08
CA TYR A 211 7.05 4.80 7.28
C TYR A 211 7.91 5.33 6.12
N GLY A 212 8.94 6.10 6.47
CA GLY A 212 9.93 6.62 5.53
C GLY A 212 9.46 7.81 4.70
N LEU A 213 8.21 8.29 4.90
CA LEU A 213 7.67 9.43 4.17
C LEU A 213 8.10 10.76 4.83
N GLY A 214 8.53 11.70 4.00
CA GLY A 214 8.75 13.08 4.39
C GLY A 214 7.47 13.93 4.35
N GLU A 215 7.54 15.17 4.83
CA GLU A 215 6.41 16.10 4.87
C GLU A 215 5.71 16.29 3.51
N ALA A 216 6.46 16.26 2.41
CA ALA A 216 5.90 16.39 1.07
C ALA A 216 5.05 15.18 0.67
N GLU A 217 5.50 13.96 0.99
CA GLU A 217 4.79 12.72 0.68
C GLU A 217 3.54 12.57 1.57
N LEU A 218 3.61 13.00 2.84
CA LEU A 218 2.44 13.09 3.73
C LEU A 218 1.36 14.04 3.19
N CYS A 219 1.76 15.14 2.54
CA CYS A 219 0.85 16.05 1.88
C CYS A 219 0.16 15.39 0.66
N GLU A 220 0.91 14.64 -0.15
CA GLU A 220 0.35 13.88 -1.28
C GLU A 220 -0.64 12.80 -0.83
N LEU A 221 -0.35 12.10 0.27
CA LEU A 221 -1.29 11.14 0.87
C LEU A 221 -2.60 11.81 1.27
N SER A 222 -2.52 12.98 1.90
CA SER A 222 -3.69 13.75 2.34
C SER A 222 -4.58 14.15 1.15
N ILE A 223 -3.97 14.50 0.00
CA ILE A 223 -4.69 14.79 -1.24
C ILE A 223 -5.30 13.52 -1.83
N SER A 224 -4.54 12.42 -1.86
CA SER A 224 -4.97 11.12 -2.38
C SER A 224 -6.14 10.52 -1.60
N ALA A 225 -6.19 10.75 -0.29
CA ALA A 225 -7.29 10.35 0.58
C ALA A 225 -8.62 11.09 0.27
N GLY A 226 -8.59 12.25 -0.39
CA GLY A 226 -9.81 12.93 -0.83
C GLY A 226 -10.80 13.22 0.30
N SER A 227 -11.98 12.62 0.26
CA SER A 227 -13.05 12.79 1.28
C SER A 227 -12.94 11.81 2.47
N HIS A 228 -11.90 10.99 2.52
CA HIS A 228 -11.64 10.05 3.61
C HIS A 228 -10.95 10.75 4.78
N SER A 229 -11.20 10.26 5.99
CA SER A 229 -10.43 10.67 7.17
C SER A 229 -9.12 9.88 7.19
N LEU A 230 -8.01 10.54 6.87
CA LEU A 230 -6.69 9.94 6.84
C LEU A 230 -6.01 10.04 8.21
N TYR A 231 -5.48 8.92 8.67
CA TYR A 231 -4.63 8.79 9.84
C TYR A 231 -3.38 8.06 9.44
N VAL A 232 -2.27 8.53 9.97
CA VAL A 232 -0.96 8.00 9.66
C VAL A 232 -0.44 7.26 10.87
N TYR A 233 0.18 6.11 10.66
CA TYR A 233 0.91 5.36 11.68
C TYR A 233 2.29 4.96 11.16
N SER A 234 3.18 4.59 12.06
CA SER A 234 4.46 3.95 11.74
C SER A 234 4.57 2.65 12.52
N PHE A 235 5.15 1.60 11.91
CA PHE A 235 5.34 0.33 12.60
C PHE A 235 6.29 0.50 13.79
N GLY A 236 5.84 0.06 14.97
CA GLY A 236 6.57 0.17 16.22
C GLY A 236 6.48 1.54 16.90
N ASP A 237 5.82 2.53 16.32
CA ASP A 237 5.57 3.84 16.95
C ASP A 237 4.10 3.87 17.36
N THR A 238 3.85 3.58 18.62
CA THR A 238 2.52 3.32 19.17
C THR A 238 1.91 4.53 19.88
N ASN A 239 2.72 5.55 20.16
CA ASN A 239 2.30 6.79 20.79
C ASN A 239 2.35 8.00 19.82
N ASN A 240 2.81 7.78 18.58
CA ASN A 240 2.95 8.75 17.51
C ASN A 240 3.90 9.93 17.83
N ASP A 241 4.94 9.70 18.63
CA ASP A 241 5.96 10.69 18.93
C ASP A 241 7.08 10.75 17.88
N GLY A 242 7.09 9.81 16.93
CA GLY A 242 8.04 9.74 15.83
C GLY A 242 9.34 9.03 16.18
N GLU A 243 9.49 8.52 17.40
CA GLU A 243 10.57 7.66 17.84
C GLU A 243 10.04 6.23 18.02
N ASN A 244 10.92 5.23 17.82
CA ASN A 244 10.61 3.85 18.19
C ASN A 244 11.41 3.57 19.45
N ASP A 245 10.77 3.61 20.62
CA ASP A 245 11.44 3.55 21.91
C ASP A 245 10.88 2.49 22.90
N VAL A 246 11.33 2.56 24.15
CA VAL A 246 10.92 1.60 25.19
C VAL A 246 9.45 1.75 25.60
N VAL A 247 8.86 2.94 25.43
CA VAL A 247 7.44 3.18 25.68
C VAL A 247 6.63 2.37 24.67
N ASP A 248 7.04 2.37 23.40
CA ASP A 248 6.35 1.59 22.38
C ASP A 248 6.42 0.09 22.62
N ALA A 249 7.59 -0.39 23.04
CA ALA A 249 7.77 -1.78 23.43
C ALA A 249 6.77 -2.20 24.52
N GLN A 250 6.56 -1.32 25.50
CA GLN A 250 5.63 -1.53 26.61
C GLN A 250 4.19 -1.50 26.13
N ASP A 251 3.83 -0.57 25.25
CA ASP A 251 2.49 -0.43 24.69
C ASP A 251 2.10 -1.63 23.83
N ILE A 252 3.02 -2.14 22.98
CA ILE A 252 2.82 -3.38 22.21
C ILE A 252 2.55 -4.56 23.15
N LEU A 253 3.37 -4.72 24.18
CA LEU A 253 3.20 -5.80 25.15
C LEU A 253 1.89 -5.67 25.94
N HIS A 254 1.54 -4.45 26.35
CA HIS A 254 0.31 -4.16 27.05
C HIS A 254 -0.91 -4.48 26.18
N TYR A 255 -0.91 -4.02 24.92
CA TYR A 255 -1.95 -4.31 23.94
C TYR A 255 -2.12 -5.82 23.72
N TYR A 256 -1.02 -6.56 23.58
CA TYR A 256 -1.06 -8.02 23.47
C TYR A 256 -1.78 -8.65 24.67
N VAL A 257 -1.41 -8.28 25.90
CA VAL A 257 -2.03 -8.80 27.13
C VAL A 257 -3.52 -8.44 27.24
N GLU A 258 -3.90 -7.21 26.90
CA GLU A 258 -5.31 -6.79 26.89
C GLU A 258 -6.12 -7.54 25.82
N SER A 259 -5.50 -7.85 24.67
CA SER A 259 -6.14 -8.60 23.59
C SER A 259 -6.44 -10.05 24.00
N LEU A 260 -5.53 -10.69 24.75
CA LEU A 260 -5.75 -12.01 25.36
C LEU A 260 -6.90 -12.00 26.37
N SER A 261 -7.06 -10.88 27.08
CA SER A 261 -8.11 -10.70 28.09
C SER A 261 -9.47 -10.34 27.48
N GLY A 262 -9.54 -10.09 26.17
CA GLY A 262 -10.76 -9.66 25.47
C GLY A 262 -11.18 -8.23 25.79
N ASN A 263 -10.27 -7.42 26.37
CA ASN A 263 -10.53 -6.05 26.78
C ASN A 263 -10.29 -5.02 25.67
N VAL A 264 -9.68 -5.43 24.56
CA VAL A 264 -9.41 -4.56 23.41
C VAL A 264 -10.69 -4.34 22.61
N ASN A 265 -11.13 -3.09 22.54
CA ASN A 265 -12.26 -2.68 21.72
C ASN A 265 -11.81 -2.22 20.33
N GLU A 266 -11.63 -3.15 19.39
CA GLU A 266 -11.26 -2.83 18.00
C GLU A 266 -12.33 -2.02 17.23
N THR A 267 -13.43 -1.60 17.86
CA THR A 267 -14.36 -0.63 17.26
C THR A 267 -13.97 0.82 17.53
N GLU A 268 -13.06 1.04 18.50
CA GLU A 268 -12.50 2.34 18.83
C GLU A 268 -11.31 2.71 17.94
N PHE A 269 -11.16 4.00 17.72
CA PHE A 269 -10.14 4.56 16.85
C PHE A 269 -8.72 4.28 17.39
N GLU A 270 -8.45 4.63 18.65
CA GLU A 270 -7.14 4.45 19.28
C GLU A 270 -6.71 2.98 19.30
N SER A 271 -7.65 2.08 19.58
CA SER A 271 -7.39 0.63 19.54
C SER A 271 -6.97 0.13 18.16
N ARG A 272 -7.42 0.77 17.08
CA ARG A 272 -7.04 0.41 15.70
C ARG A 272 -5.71 1.01 15.29
N TYR A 273 -5.46 2.25 15.68
CA TYR A 273 -4.15 2.86 15.52
C TYR A 273 -3.08 2.00 16.19
N MET A 274 -3.28 1.69 17.47
CA MET A 274 -2.40 0.84 18.27
C MET A 274 -2.21 -0.52 17.62
N LYS A 275 -3.30 -1.16 17.15
CA LYS A 275 -3.22 -2.43 16.42
C LYS A 275 -2.33 -2.35 15.18
N ALA A 276 -2.48 -1.30 14.37
CA ALA A 276 -1.75 -1.15 13.13
C ALA A 276 -0.25 -0.89 13.38
N ALA A 277 0.08 -0.07 14.39
CA ALA A 277 1.46 0.16 14.80
C ALA A 277 2.13 -1.07 15.41
N ALA A 278 1.37 -1.87 16.17
CA ALA A 278 1.86 -3.03 16.91
C ALA A 278 1.93 -4.35 16.11
N ASP A 279 1.28 -4.44 14.94
CA ASP A 279 1.31 -5.63 14.05
C ASP A 279 2.59 -5.62 13.21
N LEU A 280 3.72 -5.92 13.86
CA LEU A 280 5.07 -5.85 13.27
C LEU A 280 5.30 -6.92 12.20
N ASN A 281 4.67 -8.10 12.32
CA ASN A 281 4.79 -9.17 11.33
C ASN A 281 3.75 -9.06 10.19
N ARG A 282 2.78 -8.16 10.30
CA ARG A 282 1.69 -7.85 9.33
C ARG A 282 0.78 -9.04 9.07
N ASP A 283 0.47 -9.80 10.11
CA ASP A 283 -0.47 -10.90 10.01
C ASP A 283 -1.92 -10.48 10.29
N GLY A 284 -2.16 -9.21 10.62
CA GLY A 284 -3.48 -8.66 10.94
C GLY A 284 -3.88 -8.87 12.41
N SER A 285 -2.98 -9.36 13.25
CA SER A 285 -3.15 -9.53 14.69
C SER A 285 -1.88 -9.13 15.45
N VAL A 286 -2.04 -8.75 16.71
CA VAL A 286 -0.90 -8.47 17.59
C VAL A 286 -0.76 -9.65 18.54
N GLY A 287 0.34 -10.37 18.39
CA GLY A 287 0.56 -11.66 19.05
C GLY A 287 1.94 -11.81 19.70
N PRO A 288 2.29 -13.07 20.07
CA PRO A 288 3.59 -13.37 20.65
C PRO A 288 4.76 -12.99 19.74
N GLU A 289 4.60 -13.11 18.42
CA GLU A 289 5.65 -12.79 17.45
C GLU A 289 5.94 -11.29 17.41
N ASP A 290 4.92 -10.45 17.45
CA ASP A 290 5.08 -8.99 17.50
C ASP A 290 5.71 -8.55 18.81
N SER A 291 5.25 -9.12 19.93
CA SER A 291 5.81 -8.82 21.25
C SER A 291 7.28 -9.22 21.36
N GLN A 292 7.65 -10.40 20.83
CA GLN A 292 9.05 -10.85 20.80
C GLN A 292 9.90 -9.98 19.88
N THR A 293 9.37 -9.64 18.70
CA THR A 293 10.04 -8.79 17.72
C THR A 293 10.29 -7.41 18.30
N ALA A 294 9.29 -6.80 18.95
CA ALA A 294 9.40 -5.54 19.66
C ALA A 294 10.55 -5.61 20.67
N LEU A 295 10.48 -6.55 21.62
CA LEU A 295 11.51 -6.69 22.66
C LEU A 295 12.93 -6.87 22.08
N ALA A 296 13.08 -7.69 21.05
CA ALA A 296 14.36 -7.93 20.40
C ALA A 296 14.86 -6.68 19.65
N TYR A 297 14.00 -6.01 18.89
CA TYR A 297 14.31 -4.77 18.18
C TYR A 297 14.79 -3.69 19.14
N TYR A 298 14.03 -3.42 20.21
CA TYR A 298 14.38 -2.37 21.16
C TYR A 298 15.62 -2.71 21.97
N SER A 299 15.87 -3.97 22.29
CA SER A 299 17.12 -4.39 22.93
C SER A 299 18.33 -4.01 22.06
N GLU A 300 18.26 -4.20 20.75
CA GLU A 300 19.33 -3.85 19.82
C GLU A 300 19.52 -2.34 19.68
N VAL A 301 18.42 -1.59 19.54
CA VAL A 301 18.44 -0.11 19.47
C VAL A 301 19.04 0.48 20.75
N MET A 302 18.66 -0.03 21.92
CA MET A 302 19.21 0.41 23.22
C MET A 302 20.70 0.08 23.38
N CYS A 303 21.21 -0.94 22.68
CA CYS A 303 22.65 -1.22 22.62
C CYS A 303 23.40 -0.30 21.63
N GLY A 304 22.71 0.60 20.94
CA GLY A 304 23.28 1.50 19.94
C GLY A 304 23.49 0.86 18.57
N ASN A 305 22.86 -0.29 18.30
CA ASN A 305 22.95 -0.97 17.02
C ASN A 305 21.95 -0.36 16.02
N ASP A 306 22.42 -0.13 14.79
CA ASP A 306 21.56 0.26 13.66
C ASP A 306 20.97 -1.01 13.03
N VAL A 307 19.79 -1.40 13.51
CA VAL A 307 19.08 -2.62 13.08
C VAL A 307 17.99 -2.35 12.03
N GLY A 308 17.99 -1.15 11.45
CA GLY A 308 16.94 -0.71 10.54
C GLY A 308 15.63 -0.48 11.29
N THR A 309 14.51 -0.81 10.67
CA THR A 309 13.17 -0.59 11.22
C THR A 309 12.63 -1.77 12.00
N PRO A 310 11.60 -1.57 12.85
CA PRO A 310 10.88 -2.68 13.47
C PRO A 310 10.38 -3.70 12.45
N MET A 311 9.92 -3.24 11.28
CA MET A 311 9.43 -4.09 10.19
C MET A 311 10.55 -4.88 9.47
N GLU A 312 11.66 -4.23 9.10
CA GLU A 312 12.81 -4.89 8.47
C GLU A 312 13.43 -5.90 9.44
N PHE A 313 13.48 -5.53 10.71
CA PHE A 313 13.92 -6.40 11.79
C PHE A 313 12.99 -7.62 11.93
N ALA A 314 11.66 -7.42 11.97
CA ALA A 314 10.67 -8.49 12.05
C ALA A 314 10.84 -9.54 10.94
N HIS A 315 11.09 -9.08 9.71
CA HIS A 315 11.26 -9.98 8.57
C HIS A 315 12.51 -10.86 8.70
N ASN A 316 13.61 -10.27 9.20
CA ASN A 316 14.88 -10.99 9.39
C ASN A 316 14.89 -11.86 10.66
N PHE A 317 14.12 -11.48 11.68
CA PHE A 317 14.06 -12.16 12.96
C PHE A 317 13.23 -13.46 12.91
N ASN A 318 12.16 -13.47 12.10
CA ASN A 318 11.23 -14.61 11.98
C ASN A 318 11.54 -15.55 10.79
N SER A 319 12.65 -15.35 10.07
CA SER A 319 13.10 -16.20 8.94
C SER A 319 14.20 -17.19 9.33
#